data_AF-A0A0Z8F914-F1
#
_entry.id   AF-A0A0Z8F914-F1
#
_cell.length_a   1.000
_cell.length_b   1.000
_cell.length_c   1.000
_cell.angle_alpha   90.00
_cell.angle_beta   90.00
_cell.angle_gamma   90.00
#
_symmetry.space_group_name_H-M   'P 1'
#
loop_
_entity.id
_entity.type
_entity.pdbx_description
1 polymer ?
#
loop_
_entity_poly.entity_id
_entity_poly.type
_entity_poly.pdbx_seq_one_letter_code
_entity_poly.pdbx_strand_id
1 'polypeptide(L)' 'MKHIMFVSPFLWNIDDIRFDDRTITCLMALPISEKELEYLRNNGSDLLEQLFKEQQIDFYDLNRPDVVFR' A
#
# COMPACT_ATOMS: atom_id res chain seq x y z
N MET A 1 0.42 -8.64 10.28
CA MET A 1 -0.23 -8.34 8.97
C MET A 1 -0.62 -9.65 8.28
N LYS A 2 -1.84 -9.76 7.72
CA LYS A 2 -2.36 -11.01 7.09
C LYS A 2 -2.69 -10.84 5.61
N HIS A 3 -2.76 -9.59 5.13
CA HIS A 3 -3.17 -9.25 3.77
C HIS A 3 -2.10 -8.38 3.11
N ILE A 4 -2.22 -8.22 1.79
CA ILE A 4 -1.33 -7.38 0.98
C ILE A 4 -2.17 -6.37 0.21
N MET A 5 -1.80 -5.11 0.32
CA MET A 5 -2.26 -4.03 -0.57
C MET A 5 -1.18 -3.76 -1.61
N PHE A 6 -1.56 -3.63 -2.88
CA PHE A 6 -0.64 -3.22 -3.94
C PHE A 6 -0.78 -1.72 -4.18
N VAL A 7 0.35 -1.01 -4.14
CA VAL A 7 0.45 0.43 -4.35
C VAL A 7 1.48 0.77 -5.41
N SER A 8 1.43 1.99 -5.93
CA SER A 8 2.52 2.51 -6.75
C SER A 8 3.83 2.53 -5.94
N PRO A 9 4.97 2.12 -6.53
CA PRO A 9 6.24 2.07 -5.83
C PRO A 9 6.69 3.50 -5.45
N PHE A 10 6.92 3.72 -4.16
CA PHE A 10 7.41 5.00 -3.63
C PHE A 10 8.84 4.94 -3.06
N LEU A 11 9.39 3.73 -2.88
CA LEU A 11 10.77 3.53 -2.41
C LEU A 11 11.81 3.73 -3.52
N TRP A 12 11.43 3.39 -4.75
CA TRP A 12 12.29 3.44 -5.92
C TRP A 12 11.53 4.14 -7.04
N ASN A 13 12.24 4.97 -7.81
CA ASN A 13 11.67 5.56 -9.02
C ASN A 13 11.67 4.50 -10.14
N ILE A 14 10.62 3.67 -10.15
CA ILE A 14 10.43 2.62 -11.16
C ILE A 14 9.38 3.13 -12.14
N ASP A 15 9.84 3.48 -13.34
CA ASP A 15 8.97 3.87 -14.45
C ASP A 15 8.37 2.63 -15.14
N ASP A 16 7.27 2.84 -15.86
CA ASP A 16 6.68 1.83 -16.72
C ASP A 16 7.67 1.37 -17.81
N ILE A 17 7.81 0.05 -17.96
CA ILE A 17 8.62 -0.55 -19.02
C ILE A 17 7.71 -0.77 -20.23
N ARG A 18 7.99 -0.05 -21.33
CA ARG A 18 7.17 -0.08 -22.55
C ARG A 18 7.81 -0.96 -23.63
N PHE A 19 7.01 -1.85 -24.19
CA PHE A 19 7.29 -2.65 -25.38
C PHE A 19 6.27 -2.29 -26.47
N ASP A 20 6.48 -2.77 -27.69
CA ASP A 20 5.59 -2.48 -28.82
C ASP A 20 4.16 -3.00 -28.61
N ASP A 21 4.01 -4.12 -27.90
CA ASP A 21 2.74 -4.83 -27.69
C ASP A 21 2.17 -4.67 -26.27
N ARG A 22 2.95 -4.15 -25.32
CA ARG A 22 2.56 -4.10 -23.90
C ARG A 22 3.32 -3.06 -23.08
N THR A 23 2.71 -2.68 -21.97
CA THR A 23 3.34 -1.90 -20.90
C THR A 23 3.38 -2.76 -19.64
N ILE A 24 4.55 -2.80 -19.00
CA ILE A 24 4.74 -3.44 -17.71
C ILE A 24 4.85 -2.33 -16.66
N THR A 25 3.95 -2.36 -15.68
CA THR A 25 4.02 -1.51 -14.50
C THR A 25 4.34 -2.35 -13.29
N CYS A 26 5.15 -1.82 -12.37
CA CYS A 26 5.53 -2.50 -11.15
C CYS A 26 4.66 -1.97 -10.00
N LEU A 27 4.13 -2.87 -9.17
CA LEU A 27 3.41 -2.52 -7.95
C LEU A 27 4.21 -2.98 -6.73
N MET A 28 4.19 -2.18 -5.69
CA MET A 28 4.80 -2.52 -4.41
C MET A 28 3.76 -3.16 -3.48
N ALA A 29 4.15 -4.26 -2.85
CA ALA A 29 3.32 -4.97 -1.88
C ALA A 29 3.50 -4.39 -0.49
N LEU A 30 2.43 -3.84 0.09
CA LEU A 30 2.37 -3.39 1.47
C LEU A 30 1.60 -4.39 2.33
N PRO A 31 2.21 -4.95 3.40
CA PRO A 31 1.51 -5.75 4.37
C PRO A 31 0.50 -4.91 5.16
N ILE A 32 -0.76 -5.37 5.21
CA ILE A 32 -1.83 -4.71 5.97
C ILE A 32 -2.55 -5.69 6.92
N SER A 33 -3.23 -5.14 7.92
CA SER A 33 -4.03 -5.90 8.88
C SER A 33 -5.43 -6.18 8.36
N GLU A 34 -6.20 -7.01 9.07
CA GLU A 34 -7.62 -7.25 8.73
C GLU A 34 -8.43 -5.95 8.80
N LYS A 35 -8.22 -5.13 9.84
CA LYS A 35 -8.96 -3.86 10.01
C LYS A 35 -8.58 -2.85 8.94
N GLU A 36 -7.31 -2.82 8.54
CA GLU A 36 -6.85 -1.98 7.44
C GLU A 36 -7.48 -2.42 6.10
N LEU A 37 -7.65 -3.73 5.87
CA LEU A 37 -8.38 -4.25 4.70
C LEU A 37 -9.88 -3.86 4.73
N GLU A 38 -10.52 -3.96 5.89
CA GLU A 38 -11.91 -3.50 6.07
C GLU A 38 -12.05 -2.00 5.80
N TYR A 39 -11.14 -1.18 6.34
CA TYR A 39 -11.11 0.26 6.09
C TYR A 39 -10.89 0.57 4.60
N LEU A 40 -9.95 -0.12 3.95
CA LEU A 40 -9.68 0.00 2.51
C LEU A 40 -10.94 -0.26 1.67
N ARG A 41 -11.70 -1.31 1.99
CA ARG A 41 -12.93 -1.67 1.27
C ARG A 41 -14.04 -0.63 1.40
N ASN A 42 -14.10 0.05 2.55
CA ASN A 42 -15.16 1.02 2.84
C ASN A 42 -14.82 2.44 2.38
N ASN A 43 -13.54 2.82 2.36
CA ASN A 43 -13.09 4.20 2.17
C ASN A 43 -12.21 4.41 0.93
N GLY A 44 -11.71 3.33 0.32
CA GLY A 44 -10.77 3.40 -0.80
C GLY A 44 -9.31 3.51 -0.38
N SER A 45 -8.40 3.33 -1.35
CA SER A 45 -6.95 3.30 -1.14
C SER A 45 -6.39 4.63 -0.69
N ASP A 46 -6.84 5.73 -1.29
CA ASP A 46 -6.26 7.07 -1.09
C ASP A 46 -6.29 7.49 0.39
N LEU A 47 -7.40 7.20 1.08
CA LEU A 47 -7.55 7.51 2.50
C LEU A 47 -6.65 6.63 3.39
N LEU A 48 -6.52 5.35 3.06
CA LEU A 48 -5.62 4.46 3.82
C LEU A 48 -4.14 4.83 3.61
N GLU A 49 -3.76 5.14 2.37
CA GLU A 49 -2.41 5.62 2.03
C GLU A 49 -2.09 6.94 2.73
N GLN A 50 -3.07 7.86 2.85
CA GLN A 50 -2.92 9.07 3.63
C GLN A 50 -2.67 8.77 5.12
N LEU A 51 -3.41 7.84 5.73
CA LEU A 51 -3.18 7.43 7.12
C LEU A 51 -1.79 6.81 7.31
N PHE A 52 -1.34 5.96 6.39
CA PHE A 52 0.01 5.39 6.41
C PHE A 52 1.09 6.47 6.38
N LYS A 53 0.91 7.49 5.53
CA LYS A 53 1.84 8.62 5.41
C LYS A 53 1.84 9.51 6.65
N GLU A 54 0.66 9.88 7.15
CA GLU A 54 0.52 10.74 8.34
C GLU A 54 1.08 10.09 9.61
N GLN A 55 0.89 8.78 9.75
CA GLN A 55 1.30 8.02 10.94
C GLN A 55 2.70 7.40 10.79
N GLN A 56 3.38 7.61 9.65
CA GLN A 56 4.73 7.13 9.36
C GLN A 56 4.91 5.65 9.73
N ILE A 57 4.04 4.78 9.21
CA ILE A 57 4.07 3.35 9.56
C ILE A 57 5.40 2.70 9.18
N ASP A 58 5.86 1.76 10.01
CA ASP A 58 6.95 0.86 9.65
C ASP A 58 6.40 -0.36 8.91
N PHE A 59 6.22 -0.24 7.60
CA PHE A 59 5.70 -1.33 6.77
C PHE A 59 6.67 -2.53 6.63
N TYR A 60 7.91 -2.45 7.15
CA TYR A 60 8.81 -3.60 7.26
C TYR A 60 8.49 -4.46 8.49
N ASP A 61 7.89 -3.87 9.54
CA ASP A 61 7.47 -4.60 10.73
C ASP A 61 6.09 -5.24 10.53
N LEU A 62 6.08 -6.55 10.29
CA LEU A 62 4.85 -7.34 10.14
C LEU A 62 4.00 -7.42 11.42
N ASN A 63 4.56 -7.03 12.57
CA ASN A 63 3.92 -6.99 13.88
C ASN A 63 3.58 -5.56 14.36
N ARG A 64 3.77 -4.53 13.52
CA ARG A 64 3.40 -3.16 13.87
C ARG A 64 1.92 -3.08 14.28
N PRO A 65 1.54 -2.11 15.13
CA PRO A 65 0.13 -1.84 15.40
C PRO A 65 -0.62 -1.39 14.14
N ASP A 66 -1.95 -1.56 14.18
CA ASP A 66 -2.85 -0.97 13.20
C ASP A 66 -2.70 0.56 13.21
N VAL A 67 -2.96 1.21 12.08
CA VAL A 67 -3.18 2.66 12.08
C VAL A 67 -4.39 3.05 12.92
N VAL A 68 -4.37 4.27 13.44
CA VAL A 68 -5.54 4.87 14.07
C VAL A 68 -6.50 5.32 12.98
N PHE A 69 -7.67 4.70 12.92
CA PHE A 69 -8.76 5.08 12.03
C PHE A 69 -9.51 6.28 12.61
N ARG A 70 -9.80 7.28 11.77
CA ARG A 70 -10.59 8.48 12.13
C ARG A 70 -11.91 8.50 11.38
#